data_AF-A0A7C5DTQ2-F1
#
_entry.id   AF-A0A7C5DTQ2-F1
#
_cell.length_a   1.000
_cell.length_b   1.000
_cell.length_c   1.000
_cell.angle_alpha   90.00
_cell.angle_beta   90.00
_cell.angle_gamma   90.00
#
_symmetry.space_group_name_H-M   'P 1'
#
loop_
_entity.id
_entity.type
_entity.pdbx_description
1 polymer ?
#
loop_
_entity_poly.entity_id
_entity_poly.type
_entity_poly.pdbx_seq_one_letter_code
_entity_poly.pdbx_strand_id
1 'polypeptide(L)'
;RKDILIRKRRKAALQEEVLTMREKMRSTLTQKDSDRFDLKQDRGGIVDIEFLVQFLVLLNAHRFNELVTYPDNVRQIQALSETGILDEKVAHLLRRIYLVYRATVHRLNLSEKPLTVPSGTFQDLRQHVDKIWSFYVNP
;
A
#
# COMPACT_ATOMS: atom_id res chain seq x y z
N ARG A 1 20.36 7.07 -5.81
CA ARG A 1 18.95 6.67 -5.59
C ARG A 1 18.16 7.75 -4.84
N LYS A 2 18.67 8.29 -3.72
CA LYS A 2 18.01 9.35 -2.93
C LYS A 2 17.63 10.58 -3.76
N ASP A 3 18.53 11.06 -4.62
CA ASP A 3 18.33 12.27 -5.46
C ASP A 3 17.17 12.15 -6.45
N ILE A 4 16.75 10.93 -6.79
CA ILE A 4 15.57 10.68 -7.64
C ILE A 4 14.31 10.74 -6.79
N LEU A 5 14.33 10.17 -5.58
CA LEU A 5 13.17 10.09 -4.70
C LEU A 5 12.76 11.46 -4.16
N ILE A 6 13.73 12.32 -3.83
CA ILE A 6 13.48 13.66 -3.26
C ILE A 6 13.12 14.73 -4.31
N ARG A 7 12.99 14.38 -5.58
CA ARG A 7 12.54 15.34 -6.60
C ARG A 7 11.11 15.80 -6.30
N LYS A 8 10.86 17.11 -6.38
CA LYS A 8 9.52 17.66 -6.26
C LYS A 8 8.66 17.18 -7.43
N ARG A 9 7.47 16.65 -7.13
CA ARG A 9 6.51 16.15 -8.12
C ARG A 9 5.20 16.94 -8.05
N ARG A 10 4.52 17.08 -9.18
CA ARG A 10 3.16 17.61 -9.21
C ARG A 10 2.20 16.53 -8.75
N LYS A 11 1.38 16.81 -7.74
CA LYS A 11 0.45 15.83 -7.15
C LYS A 11 -0.43 15.16 -8.20
N ALA A 12 -1.09 15.94 -9.05
CA ALA A 12 -2.02 15.42 -10.06
C ALA A 12 -1.36 14.44 -11.04
N ALA A 13 -0.19 14.79 -11.59
CA ALA A 13 0.54 13.92 -12.51
C ALA A 13 0.99 12.61 -11.83
N LEU A 14 1.56 12.71 -10.63
CA LEU A 14 1.97 11.52 -9.87
C LEU A 14 0.78 10.63 -9.52
N GLN A 15 -0.36 11.22 -9.16
CA GLN A 15 -1.60 10.51 -8.85
C GLN A 15 -2.12 9.74 -10.06
N GLU A 16 -2.16 10.37 -11.23
CA GLU A 16 -2.56 9.73 -12.50
C GLU A 16 -1.63 8.57 -12.87
N GLU A 17 -0.32 8.76 -12.75
CA GLU A 17 0.68 7.72 -12.99
C GLU A 17 0.47 6.50 -12.06
N VAL A 18 0.31 6.75 -10.76
CA VAL A 18 0.09 5.72 -9.74
C VAL A 18 -1.20 4.96 -9.97
N LEU A 19 -2.31 5.65 -10.26
CA LEU A 19 -3.61 5.02 -10.56
C LEU A 19 -3.54 4.17 -11.82
N THR A 20 -2.98 4.71 -12.90
CA THR A 20 -2.86 4.02 -14.19
C THR A 20 -2.01 2.77 -14.07
N MET A 21 -0.84 2.89 -13.41
CA MET A 21 0.05 1.75 -13.20
C MET A 21 -0.61 0.69 -12.32
N ARG A 22 -1.29 1.12 -11.23
CA ARG A 22 -1.91 0.17 -10.30
C ARG A 22 -3.05 -0.59 -10.94
N GLU A 23 -3.88 0.08 -11.72
CA GLU A 23 -5.02 -0.54 -12.40
C GLU A 23 -4.55 -1.53 -13.48
N LYS A 24 -3.51 -1.17 -14.25
CA LYS A 24 -2.88 -2.10 -15.20
C LYS A 24 -2.33 -3.36 -14.53
N MET A 25 -1.67 -3.20 -13.38
CA MET A 25 -1.19 -4.35 -12.60
C MET A 25 -2.34 -5.21 -12.09
N ARG A 26 -3.42 -4.59 -11.59
CA ARG A 26 -4.59 -5.29 -11.08
C ARG A 26 -5.24 -6.13 -12.18
N SER A 27 -5.48 -5.55 -13.35
CA SER A 27 -6.13 -6.25 -14.47
C SER A 27 -5.31 -7.43 -15.02
N THR A 28 -3.99 -7.41 -14.82
CA THR A 28 -3.07 -8.45 -15.32
C THR A 28 -2.77 -9.54 -14.29
N LEU A 29 -2.65 -9.18 -13.00
CA LEU A 29 -2.13 -10.06 -11.95
C LEU A 29 -3.21 -10.63 -11.03
N THR A 30 -4.42 -10.07 -11.04
CA THR A 30 -5.53 -10.56 -10.21
C THR A 30 -6.08 -11.87 -10.75
N GLN A 31 -6.31 -12.83 -9.85
CA GLN A 31 -7.01 -14.07 -10.19
C GLN A 31 -8.51 -13.78 -10.32
N LYS A 32 -9.14 -14.32 -11.36
CA LYS A 32 -10.58 -14.19 -11.59
C LYS A 32 -11.34 -15.23 -10.78
N ASP A 33 -11.38 -15.07 -9.46
CA ASP A 33 -12.16 -15.90 -8.54
C ASP A 33 -12.82 -15.00 -7.49
N SER A 34 -14.13 -14.76 -7.62
CA SER A 34 -14.89 -13.88 -6.73
C SER A 34 -15.04 -14.42 -5.31
N ASP A 35 -14.88 -15.73 -5.12
CA ASP A 35 -15.02 -16.39 -3.83
C ASP A 35 -13.70 -16.38 -3.04
N ARG A 36 -12.66 -15.82 -3.65
CA ARG A 36 -11.34 -15.67 -3.04
C ARG A 36 -10.88 -14.22 -3.04
N PHE A 37 -9.95 -13.94 -2.13
CA PHE A 37 -9.25 -12.68 -2.01
C PHE A 37 -7.76 -12.93 -2.16
N ASP A 38 -7.14 -12.37 -3.19
CA ASP A 38 -5.70 -12.34 -3.37
C ASP A 38 -5.07 -11.31 -2.42
N LEU A 39 -4.36 -11.79 -1.40
CA LEU A 39 -3.74 -10.94 -0.37
C LEU A 39 -2.77 -9.91 -0.93
N LYS A 40 -2.21 -10.14 -2.13
CA LYS A 40 -1.29 -9.21 -2.78
C LYS A 40 -2.03 -8.31 -3.76
N GLN A 41 -2.71 -8.91 -4.73
CA GLN A 41 -3.09 -8.22 -5.98
C GLN A 41 -4.46 -7.58 -5.95
N ASP A 42 -5.36 -8.03 -5.06
CA ASP A 42 -6.71 -7.50 -5.02
C ASP A 42 -6.79 -6.12 -4.36
N ARG A 43 -7.92 -5.46 -4.59
CA ARG A 43 -8.26 -4.20 -3.94
C ARG A 43 -8.28 -4.37 -2.42
N GLY A 44 -7.59 -3.47 -1.73
CA GLY A 44 -7.37 -3.51 -0.30
C GLY A 44 -6.30 -4.52 0.15
N GLY A 45 -5.53 -5.08 -0.78
CA GLY A 45 -4.42 -6.01 -0.53
C GLY A 45 -3.07 -5.31 -0.28
N ILE A 46 -2.01 -6.10 -0.17
CA ILE A 46 -0.65 -5.63 0.12
C ILE A 46 -0.20 -4.59 -0.91
N VAL A 47 -0.40 -4.84 -2.22
CA VAL A 47 0.12 -3.97 -3.27
C VAL A 47 -0.55 -2.59 -3.24
N ASP A 48 -1.82 -2.49 -2.83
CA ASP A 48 -2.47 -1.19 -2.63
C ASP A 48 -1.81 -0.40 -1.48
N ILE A 49 -1.43 -1.06 -0.38
CA ILE A 49 -0.70 -0.42 0.72
C ILE A 49 0.68 0.06 0.23
N GLU A 50 1.38 -0.76 -0.54
CA GLU A 50 2.71 -0.42 -1.06
C GLU A 50 2.67 0.77 -2.01
N PHE A 51 1.69 0.81 -2.92
CA PHE A 51 1.48 1.94 -3.83
C PHE A 51 1.09 3.22 -3.08
N LEU A 52 0.24 3.13 -2.05
CA LEU A 52 -0.13 4.27 -1.22
C LEU A 52 1.10 4.87 -0.52
N VAL A 53 1.90 4.02 0.14
CA VAL A 53 3.11 4.46 0.84
C VAL A 53 4.10 5.10 -0.14
N GLN A 54 4.33 4.46 -1.30
CA GLN A 54 5.20 5.01 -2.33
C GLN A 54 4.71 6.35 -2.88
N PHE A 55 3.40 6.48 -3.15
CA PHE A 55 2.80 7.74 -3.57
C PHE A 55 3.07 8.86 -2.57
N LEU A 56 2.78 8.62 -1.29
CA LEU A 56 2.97 9.62 -0.23
C LEU A 56 4.44 9.98 -0.02
N VAL A 57 5.34 8.99 -0.07
CA VAL A 57 6.78 9.23 -0.02
C VAL A 57 7.25 10.06 -1.21
N LEU A 58 6.92 9.68 -2.45
CA LEU A 58 7.34 10.40 -3.65
C LEU A 58 6.79 11.83 -3.73
N LEU A 59 5.59 12.06 -3.17
CA LEU A 59 4.98 13.37 -3.10
C LEU A 59 5.69 14.29 -2.10
N ASN A 60 6.19 13.75 -0.98
CA ASN A 60 6.64 14.55 0.17
C ASN A 60 8.14 14.47 0.47
N ALA A 61 8.89 13.53 -0.13
CA ALA A 61 10.32 13.33 0.15
C ALA A 61 11.19 14.55 -0.17
N HIS A 62 10.72 15.48 -1.02
CA HIS A 62 11.39 16.75 -1.28
C HIS A 62 11.36 17.72 -0.09
N ARG A 63 10.46 17.51 0.87
CA ARG A 63 10.30 18.29 2.12
C ARG A 63 10.84 17.54 3.32
N PHE A 64 10.67 16.23 3.34
CA PHE A 64 10.99 15.36 4.47
C PHE A 64 11.90 14.22 4.00
N ASN A 65 13.21 14.43 4.14
CA ASN A 65 14.23 13.49 3.68
C ASN A 65 14.23 12.17 4.47
N GLU A 66 13.66 12.17 5.68
CA GLU A 66 13.47 11.01 6.54
C GLU A 66 12.60 9.93 5.90
N LEU A 67 11.69 10.31 4.99
CA LEU A 67 10.79 9.40 4.26
C LEU A 67 11.54 8.42 3.34
N VAL A 68 12.81 8.72 3.00
CA VAL A 68 13.65 7.91 2.11
C VAL A 68 14.87 7.33 2.81
N THR A 69 14.93 7.40 4.15
CA THR A 69 15.98 6.78 4.95
C THR A 69 15.96 5.26 4.82
N TYR A 70 14.78 4.67 4.80
CA TYR A 70 14.58 3.23 4.72
C TYR A 70 13.67 2.85 3.56
N PRO A 71 13.92 1.70 2.89
CA PRO A 71 13.14 1.28 1.74
C PRO A 71 11.90 0.43 2.07
N ASP A 72 11.71 -0.02 3.32
CA ASP A 72 10.57 -0.87 3.68
C ASP A 72 9.35 -0.07 4.14
N ASN A 73 8.17 -0.62 3.83
CA ASN A 73 6.89 0.05 4.11
C ASN A 73 6.66 0.29 5.60
N VAL A 74 7.15 -0.57 6.50
CA VAL A 74 6.88 -0.42 7.94
C VAL A 74 7.53 0.85 8.47
N ARG A 75 8.81 1.07 8.16
CA ARG A 75 9.54 2.29 8.55
C ARG A 75 9.08 3.52 7.76
N GLN A 76 8.67 3.36 6.50
CA GLN A 76 8.10 4.47 5.74
C GLN A 76 6.75 4.93 6.28
N ILE A 77 5.85 4.01 6.67
CA ILE A 77 4.57 4.35 7.32
C ILE A 77 4.83 5.09 8.63
N GLN A 78 5.83 4.65 9.42
CA GLN A 78 6.22 5.34 10.65
C GLN A 78 6.71 6.77 10.36
N ALA A 79 7.62 6.96 9.40
CA ALA A 79 8.13 8.28 9.03
C ALA A 79 7.02 9.20 8.46
N LEU A 80 6.07 8.65 7.70
CA LEU A 80 4.90 9.38 7.22
C LEU A 80 4.00 9.85 8.38
N SER A 81 3.92 9.09 9.47
CA SER A 81 3.21 9.50 10.69
C SER A 81 3.95 10.60 11.44
N GLU A 82 5.26 10.45 11.62
CA GLU A 82 6.11 11.41 12.36
C GLU A 82 6.16 12.79 11.68
N THR A 83 6.01 12.82 10.36
CA THR A 83 5.94 14.05 9.56
C THR A 83 4.54 14.66 9.47
N GLY A 84 3.53 14.00 10.06
CA GLY A 84 2.13 14.44 10.03
C GLY A 84 1.42 14.27 8.69
N ILE A 85 2.00 13.54 7.74
CA ILE A 85 1.37 13.26 6.43
C ILE A 85 0.26 12.21 6.59
N LEU A 86 0.53 11.18 7.40
CA LEU A 86 -0.47 10.23 7.86
C LEU A 86 -0.87 10.56 9.29
N ASP A 87 -2.17 10.52 9.57
CA ASP A 87 -2.66 10.50 10.95
C ASP A 87 -2.11 9.28 11.69
N GLU A 88 -1.76 9.44 12.97
CA GLU A 88 -1.12 8.38 13.77
C GLU A 88 -1.99 7.12 13.86
N LYS A 89 -3.31 7.28 14.02
CA LYS A 89 -4.23 6.13 14.10
C LYS A 89 -4.33 5.44 12.74
N VAL A 90 -4.34 6.20 11.65
CA VAL A 90 -4.31 5.67 10.29
C VAL A 90 -3.00 4.91 10.03
N ALA A 91 -1.85 5.48 10.39
CA ALA A 91 -0.55 4.84 10.23
C ALA A 91 -0.45 3.55 11.05
N HIS A 92 -0.89 3.56 12.31
CA HIS A 92 -0.93 2.38 13.16
C HIS A 92 -1.80 1.27 12.56
N LEU A 93 -3.00 1.61 12.10
CA LEU A 93 -3.92 0.67 11.46
C LEU A 93 -3.31 0.09 10.18
N LEU A 94 -2.78 0.93 9.29
CA LEU A 94 -2.20 0.51 8.02
C LEU A 94 -1.00 -0.43 8.23
N ARG A 95 -0.11 -0.10 9.18
CA ARG A 95 1.03 -0.96 9.57
C ARG A 95 0.55 -2.31 10.09
N ARG A 96 -0.46 -2.33 10.95
CA ARG A 96 -1.03 -3.59 11.48
C ARG A 96 -1.59 -4.46 10.37
N ILE A 97 -2.37 -3.88 9.45
CA ILE A 97 -2.94 -4.62 8.31
C ILE A 97 -1.83 -5.18 7.43
N TYR A 98 -0.82 -4.37 7.09
CA TYR A 98 0.32 -4.81 6.29
C TYR A 98 1.04 -6.01 6.93
N LEU A 99 1.32 -5.95 8.22
CA LEU A 99 1.99 -7.04 8.95
C LEU A 99 1.14 -8.32 8.98
N VAL A 100 -0.17 -8.21 9.21
CA VAL A 100 -1.09 -9.36 9.19
C VAL A 100 -1.11 -10.03 7.82
N TYR A 101 -1.20 -9.25 6.74
CA TYR A 101 -1.18 -9.80 5.38
C TYR A 101 0.17 -10.43 5.06
N ARG A 102 1.29 -9.77 5.39
CA ARG A 102 2.64 -10.31 5.15
C ARG A 102 2.87 -11.61 5.91
N ALA A 103 2.44 -11.70 7.16
CA ALA A 103 2.52 -12.92 7.96
C ALA A 103 1.66 -14.04 7.35
N THR A 104 0.46 -13.70 6.86
CA THR A 104 -0.44 -14.67 6.21
C THR A 104 0.16 -15.19 4.90
N VAL A 105 0.66 -14.30 4.04
CA VAL A 105 1.37 -14.66 2.81
C VAL A 105 2.58 -15.54 3.11
N HIS A 106 3.37 -15.21 4.13
CA HIS A 106 4.52 -16.02 4.52
C HIS A 106 4.09 -17.45 4.93
N ARG A 107 3.05 -17.58 5.75
CA ARG A 107 2.50 -18.89 6.14
C ARG A 107 1.97 -19.69 4.95
N LEU A 108 1.27 -19.06 4.01
CA LEU A 108 0.75 -19.70 2.81
C LEU A 108 1.89 -20.20 1.92
N ASN A 109 2.93 -19.40 1.72
CA ASN A 109 4.13 -19.82 0.99
C ASN A 109 4.82 -21.04 1.63
N LEU A 110 5.01 -21.02 2.97
CA LEU A 110 5.60 -22.17 3.68
C LEU A 110 4.76 -23.44 3.58
N SER A 111 3.46 -23.29 3.31
CA SER A 111 2.54 -24.41 3.12
C SER A 111 2.30 -24.74 1.65
N GLU A 112 3.04 -24.11 0.72
CA GLU A 112 2.88 -24.23 -0.74
C GLU A 112 1.44 -23.98 -1.23
N LYS A 113 0.69 -23.11 -0.52
CA LYS A 113 -0.69 -22.76 -0.85
C LYS A 113 -0.76 -21.50 -1.72
N PRO A 114 -1.82 -21.35 -2.54
CA PRO A 114 -2.09 -20.09 -3.21
C PRO A 114 -2.13 -18.91 -2.24
N LEU A 115 -1.72 -17.73 -2.69
CA LEU A 115 -1.73 -16.48 -1.90
C LEU A 115 -3.13 -15.88 -1.71
N THR A 116 -4.15 -16.70 -1.91
CA THR A 116 -5.55 -16.32 -1.83
C THR A 116 -6.19 -16.93 -0.58
N VAL A 117 -7.13 -16.22 0.02
CA VAL A 117 -7.95 -16.68 1.15
C VAL A 117 -9.43 -16.61 0.76
N PRO A 118 -10.37 -17.26 1.48
CA PRO A 118 -11.80 -17.06 1.24
C PRO A 118 -12.16 -15.57 1.27
N SER A 119 -13.02 -15.11 0.37
CA SER A 119 -13.31 -13.68 0.14
C SER A 119 -13.81 -12.92 1.37
N GLY A 120 -14.53 -13.60 2.28
CA GLY A 120 -14.97 -13.06 3.57
C GLY A 120 -13.85 -12.86 4.60
N THR A 121 -12.66 -13.40 4.36
CA THR A 121 -11.50 -13.21 5.25
C THR A 121 -11.00 -11.77 5.14
N PHE A 122 -10.77 -11.11 6.28
CA PHE A 122 -10.24 -9.75 6.37
C PHE A 122 -11.11 -8.67 5.70
N GLN A 123 -12.41 -8.92 5.50
CA GLN A 123 -13.30 -7.98 4.82
C GLN A 123 -13.24 -6.55 5.42
N ASP A 124 -13.25 -6.42 6.75
CA ASP A 124 -13.12 -5.12 7.42
C ASP A 124 -11.78 -4.45 7.13
N LEU A 125 -10.68 -5.21 7.19
CA LEU A 125 -9.33 -4.68 6.93
C LEU A 125 -9.21 -4.20 5.48
N ARG A 126 -9.77 -4.94 4.52
CA ARG A 126 -9.81 -4.54 3.11
C ARG A 126 -10.56 -3.22 2.93
N GLN A 127 -11.72 -3.07 3.57
CA GLN A 127 -12.48 -1.82 3.53
C GLN A 127 -11.70 -0.64 4.16
N HIS A 128 -10.95 -0.89 5.24
CA HIS A 128 -10.09 0.15 5.81
C HIS A 128 -8.98 0.58 4.84
N VAL A 129 -8.27 -0.37 4.22
CA VAL A 129 -7.24 -0.03 3.21
C VAL A 129 -7.85 0.75 2.06
N ASP A 130 -9.03 0.33 1.58
CA ASP A 130 -9.72 1.01 0.48
C ASP A 130 -10.13 2.45 0.82
N LYS A 131 -10.67 2.67 2.02
CA LYS A 131 -11.02 4.02 2.51
C LYS A 131 -9.78 4.92 2.60
N ILE A 132 -8.68 4.39 3.13
CA ILE A 132 -7.41 5.13 3.23
C ILE A 132 -6.88 5.43 1.82
N TRP A 133 -6.90 4.45 0.90
CA TRP A 133 -6.49 4.64 -0.48
C TRP A 133 -7.28 5.77 -1.15
N SER A 134 -8.60 5.74 -1.09
CA SER A 134 -9.46 6.78 -1.66
C SER A 134 -9.16 8.14 -1.06
N PHE A 135 -9.02 8.25 0.27
CA PHE A 135 -8.75 9.52 0.93
C PHE A 135 -7.44 10.19 0.46
N TYR A 136 -6.38 9.43 0.19
CA TYR A 136 -5.08 10.00 -0.17
C TYR A 136 -4.82 10.06 -1.69
N VAL A 137 -5.27 9.05 -2.43
CA VAL A 137 -4.93 8.84 -3.85
C VAL A 137 -6.09 9.18 -4.77
N ASN A 138 -7.34 9.14 -4.31
CA ASN A 138 -8.51 9.54 -5.10
C ASN A 138 -9.48 10.43 -4.30
N PRO A 139 -9.01 11.55 -3.71
CA PRO A 139 -9.84 12.45 -2.91
C PRO A 139 -10.83 13.25 -3.74
#